data_AF-A0A417TZB2-F1
#
_entry.id   AF-A0A417TZB2-F1
#
_cell.length_a   1.000
_cell.length_b   1.000
_cell.length_c   1.000
_cell.angle_alpha   90.00
_cell.angle_beta   90.00
_cell.angle_gamma   90.00
#
_symmetry.space_group_name_H-M   'P 1'
#
loop_
_entity.id
_entity.type
_entity.pdbx_description
1 polymer ?
#
loop_
_entity_poly.entity_id
_entity_poly.type
_entity_poly.pdbx_seq_one_letter_code
_entity_poly.pdbx_strand_id
1 'polypeptide(L)'
;MSTTKKKRTRFVIGIMLLFALCLFFMFHMVGKTKQLRSDSAGVEFVTEGEVVTCLNVRGTFPYTSIVPKLAEERKTDSNGNITETYVIEAEISLNTKNTMKLYFERLEDATYTYILKFADKDIIISNGKVVE
;
A
#
# COMPACT_ATOMS: atom_id res chain seq x y z
N MET A 1 -4.48 54.91 -12.01
CA MET A 1 -4.50 53.89 -10.94
C MET A 1 -3.08 53.69 -10.42
N SER A 2 -2.84 53.86 -9.10
CA SER A 2 -1.50 53.83 -8.49
C SER A 2 -0.75 52.51 -8.75
N THR A 3 0.54 52.60 -9.07
CA THR A 3 1.44 51.47 -9.39
C THR A 3 1.50 50.43 -8.25
N THR A 4 1.33 50.86 -7.01
CA THR A 4 1.29 50.01 -5.81
C THR A 4 0.06 49.11 -5.77
N LYS A 5 -1.11 49.61 -6.20
CA LYS A 5 -2.34 48.80 -6.31
C LYS A 5 -2.19 47.69 -7.35
N LYS A 6 -1.56 47.99 -8.50
CA LYS A 6 -1.35 47.03 -9.60
C LYS A 6 -0.40 45.88 -9.21
N LYS A 7 0.66 46.16 -8.42
CA LYS A 7 1.56 45.13 -7.86
C LYS A 7 0.85 44.22 -6.86
N ARG A 8 0.05 44.80 -5.95
CA ARG A 8 -0.75 44.04 -4.96
C ARG A 8 -1.79 43.13 -5.64
N THR A 9 -2.48 43.60 -6.68
CA THR A 9 -3.42 42.77 -7.45
C THR A 9 -2.73 41.58 -8.12
N ARG A 10 -1.56 41.78 -8.76
CA ARG A 10 -0.79 40.68 -9.37
C ARG A 10 -0.31 39.65 -8.34
N PHE A 11 0.09 40.11 -7.15
CA PHE A 11 0.50 39.24 -6.05
C PHE A 11 -0.66 38.36 -5.55
N VAL A 12 -1.85 38.94 -5.38
CA VAL A 12 -3.06 38.19 -4.98
C VAL A 12 -3.46 37.16 -6.04
N ILE A 13 -3.42 37.52 -7.32
CA ILE A 13 -3.69 36.57 -8.41
C ILE A 13 -2.68 35.41 -8.39
N GLY A 14 -1.39 35.70 -8.17
CA GLY A 14 -0.36 34.68 -8.04
C GLY A 14 -0.62 33.70 -6.88
N ILE A 15 -1.02 34.20 -5.71
CA ILE A 15 -1.40 33.36 -4.57
C ILE A 15 -2.63 32.51 -4.89
N MET A 16 -3.66 33.09 -5.52
CA MET A 16 -4.87 32.34 -5.89
C MET A 16 -4.57 31.24 -6.90
N LEU A 17 -3.68 31.48 -7.87
CA LEU A 17 -3.23 30.46 -8.83
C LEU A 17 -2.43 29.35 -8.14
N LEU A 18 -1.55 29.68 -7.19
CA LEU A 18 -0.82 28.69 -6.41
C LEU A 18 -1.77 27.83 -5.57
N PHE A 19 -2.75 28.45 -4.91
CA PHE A 19 -3.77 27.72 -4.15
C PHE A 19 -4.59 26.79 -5.05
N ALA A 20 -5.03 27.26 -6.22
CA ALA A 20 -5.76 26.45 -7.19
C ALA A 20 -4.92 25.26 -7.66
N LEU A 21 -3.62 25.46 -7.90
CA LEU A 21 -2.70 24.38 -8.29
C LEU A 21 -2.53 23.36 -7.16
N CYS A 22 -2.35 23.80 -5.91
CA CYS A 22 -2.25 22.92 -4.75
C CYS A 22 -3.52 22.08 -4.56
N LEU A 23 -4.71 22.70 -4.66
CA LEU A 23 -5.98 21.99 -4.58
C LEU A 23 -6.12 20.98 -5.72
N PHE A 24 -5.77 21.36 -6.95
CA PHE A 24 -5.79 20.47 -8.10
C PHE A 24 -4.93 19.23 -7.87
N PHE A 25 -3.68 19.40 -7.40
CA PHE A 25 -2.82 18.26 -7.07
C PHE A 25 -3.38 17.41 -5.93
N MET A 26 -3.92 18.00 -4.87
CA MET A 26 -4.54 17.24 -3.79
C MET A 26 -5.71 16.40 -4.31
N PHE A 27 -6.62 16.97 -5.12
CA PHE A 27 -7.73 16.23 -5.72
C PHE A 27 -7.26 15.09 -6.64
N HIS A 28 -6.16 15.27 -7.39
CA HIS A 28 -5.64 14.23 -8.29
C HIS A 28 -4.97 13.05 -7.57
N MET A 29 -4.58 13.25 -6.32
CA MET A 29 -3.85 12.26 -5.51
C MET A 29 -4.78 11.49 -4.56
N VAL A 30 -5.93 12.06 -4.20
CA VAL A 30 -6.93 11.42 -3.35
C VAL A 30 -7.56 10.22 -4.07
N GLY A 31 -7.58 9.06 -3.40
CA GLY A 31 -8.19 7.83 -3.89
C GLY A 31 -7.36 7.01 -4.87
N LYS A 32 -6.13 7.44 -5.18
CA LYS A 32 -5.20 6.61 -5.96
C LYS A 32 -4.35 5.75 -5.03
N THR A 33 -4.49 4.44 -5.17
CA THR A 33 -3.57 3.49 -4.58
C THR A 33 -2.33 3.33 -5.46
N LYS A 34 -1.21 3.03 -4.83
CA LYS A 34 0.01 2.58 -5.49
C LYS A 34 0.42 1.26 -4.87
N GLN A 35 0.69 0.26 -5.70
CA GLN A 35 1.32 -0.97 -5.22
C GLN A 35 2.66 -0.66 -4.57
N LEU A 36 2.88 -1.24 -3.40
CA LEU A 36 4.14 -1.11 -2.68
C LEU A 36 5.18 -2.02 -3.34
N ARG A 37 6.46 -1.67 -3.18
CA ARG A 37 7.54 -2.59 -3.48
C ARG A 37 7.85 -3.44 -2.25
N SER A 38 8.21 -4.69 -2.46
CA SER A 38 8.55 -5.64 -1.40
C SER A 38 9.78 -5.21 -0.58
N ASP A 39 10.69 -4.44 -1.20
CA ASP A 39 11.90 -3.89 -0.59
C ASP A 39 11.70 -2.49 0.03
N SER A 40 10.47 -1.98 0.07
CA SER A 40 10.19 -0.65 0.61
C SER A 40 10.42 -0.59 2.13
N ALA A 41 10.93 0.54 2.59
CA ALA A 41 11.02 0.82 4.02
C ALA A 41 9.65 0.65 4.71
N GLY A 42 9.60 -0.17 5.75
CA GLY A 42 8.37 -0.47 6.49
C GLY A 42 7.63 -1.72 6.01
N VAL A 43 8.07 -2.39 4.94
CA VAL A 43 7.61 -3.74 4.58
C VAL A 43 8.51 -4.76 5.26
N GLU A 44 7.95 -5.56 6.16
CA GLU A 44 8.71 -6.51 6.98
C GLU A 44 7.98 -7.85 7.04
N PHE A 45 8.70 -8.93 6.75
CA PHE A 45 8.24 -10.30 6.98
C PHE A 45 8.69 -10.75 8.36
N VAL A 46 7.74 -10.97 9.26
CA VAL A 46 7.99 -11.44 10.61
C VAL A 46 8.10 -12.97 10.57
N THR A 47 9.18 -13.49 11.15
CA THR A 47 9.45 -14.92 11.20
C THR A 47 9.55 -15.43 12.63
N GLU A 48 9.07 -16.65 12.85
CA GLU A 48 9.31 -17.45 14.05
C GLU A 48 10.18 -18.65 13.65
N GLY A 49 11.48 -18.58 13.97
CA GLY A 49 12.46 -19.51 13.41
C GLY A 49 12.54 -19.36 11.89
N GLU A 50 12.31 -20.45 11.16
CA GLU A 50 12.31 -20.48 9.69
C GLU A 50 10.94 -20.19 9.06
N VAL A 51 9.91 -19.98 9.88
CA VAL A 51 8.52 -19.84 9.40
C VAL A 51 8.13 -18.37 9.38
N VAL A 52 7.72 -17.87 8.22
CA VAL A 52 7.09 -16.57 8.06
C VAL A 52 5.66 -16.65 8.59
N THR A 53 5.37 -15.84 9.62
CA THR A 53 4.07 -15.84 10.30
C THR A 53 3.23 -14.62 9.96
N CYS A 54 3.87 -13.52 9.54
CA CYS A 54 3.15 -12.29 9.27
C CYS A 54 3.89 -11.40 8.27
N LEU A 55 3.13 -10.74 7.38
CA LEU A 55 3.57 -9.54 6.70
C LEU A 55 3.12 -8.32 7.51
N ASN A 56 4.08 -7.56 8.00
CA ASN A 56 3.87 -6.28 8.67
C ASN A 56 4.25 -5.14 7.72
N VAL A 57 3.30 -4.26 7.40
CA VAL A 57 3.54 -3.10 6.55
C VAL A 57 3.20 -1.84 7.32
N ARG A 58 4.22 -1.03 7.59
CA ARG A 58 4.11 0.25 8.28
C ARG A 58 4.05 1.38 7.26
N GLY A 59 3.00 2.20 7.31
CA GLY A 59 2.88 3.36 6.43
C GLY A 59 4.04 4.34 6.58
N THR A 60 4.66 4.73 5.45
CA THR A 60 5.75 5.70 5.39
C THR A 60 5.41 6.82 4.42
N PHE A 61 5.89 8.04 4.66
CA PHE A 61 5.63 9.15 3.74
C PHE A 61 6.15 8.83 2.32
N PRO A 62 5.41 9.16 1.24
CA PRO A 62 4.09 9.80 1.20
C PRO A 62 2.91 8.79 1.25
N TYR A 63 3.17 7.49 1.25
CA TYR A 63 2.15 6.43 1.22
C TYR A 63 1.92 5.82 2.61
N THR A 64 1.09 6.51 3.40
CA THR A 64 0.93 6.21 4.84
C THR A 64 -0.29 5.34 5.15
N SER A 65 -1.21 5.16 4.20
CA SER A 65 -2.42 4.35 4.38
C SER A 65 -2.31 3.06 3.56
N ILE A 66 -1.92 1.97 4.20
CA ILE A 66 -1.80 0.64 3.60
C ILE A 66 -3.18 0.02 3.44
N VAL A 67 -3.44 -0.53 2.26
CA VAL A 67 -4.69 -1.18 1.87
C VAL A 67 -4.36 -2.56 1.27
N PRO A 68 -4.50 -3.65 2.04
CA PRO A 68 -4.49 -4.99 1.47
C PRO A 68 -5.79 -5.19 0.71
N LYS A 69 -5.70 -5.51 -0.59
CA LYS A 69 -6.86 -5.90 -1.38
C LYS A 69 -6.76 -7.36 -1.74
N LEU A 70 -7.81 -8.12 -1.49
CA LEU A 70 -7.91 -9.47 -2.00
C LEU A 70 -8.07 -9.37 -3.54
N ALA A 71 -7.08 -9.86 -4.27
CA ALA A 71 -7.00 -9.76 -5.73
C ALA A 71 -7.95 -10.74 -6.42
N GLU A 72 -8.07 -11.93 -5.83
CA GLU A 72 -8.91 -13.03 -6.30
C GLU A 72 -9.60 -13.64 -5.09
N GLU A 73 -10.85 -14.10 -5.25
CA GLU A 73 -11.50 -14.88 -4.21
C GLU A 73 -10.62 -16.07 -3.81
N ARG A 74 -10.63 -16.39 -2.52
CA ARG A 74 -9.95 -17.55 -1.94
C ARG A 74 -10.29 -18.79 -2.75
N LYS A 75 -9.26 -19.45 -3.30
CA LYS A 75 -9.42 -20.71 -4.05
C LYS A 75 -9.09 -21.88 -3.15
N THR A 76 -9.96 -22.87 -3.15
CA THR A 76 -9.72 -24.16 -2.49
C THR A 76 -9.75 -25.25 -3.56
N ASP A 77 -8.71 -26.07 -3.63
CA ASP A 77 -8.65 -27.18 -4.59
C ASP A 77 -9.31 -28.46 -4.04
N SER A 78 -9.37 -29.51 -4.86
CA SER A 78 -9.95 -30.80 -4.49
C SER A 78 -9.21 -31.53 -3.37
N ASN A 79 -7.96 -31.14 -3.09
CA ASN A 79 -7.10 -31.71 -2.05
C ASN A 79 -7.18 -30.90 -0.74
N GLY A 80 -8.00 -29.85 -0.70
CA GLY A 80 -8.13 -28.96 0.46
C GLY A 80 -7.04 -27.89 0.56
N ASN A 81 -6.15 -27.76 -0.43
CA ASN A 81 -5.17 -26.68 -0.45
C ASN A 81 -5.87 -25.35 -0.72
N ILE A 82 -5.46 -24.33 0.00
CA ILE A 82 -6.02 -22.99 -0.08
C ILE A 82 -5.00 -22.06 -0.70
N THR A 83 -5.45 -21.20 -1.61
CA THR A 83 -4.67 -20.11 -2.18
C THR A 83 -5.41 -18.79 -2.03
N GLU A 84 -4.75 -17.81 -1.41
CA GLU A 84 -5.24 -16.44 -1.30
C GLU A 84 -4.26 -15.48 -1.98
N THR A 85 -4.78 -14.59 -2.82
CA THR A 85 -3.96 -13.60 -3.53
C THR A 85 -4.28 -12.21 -3.02
N TYR A 86 -3.26 -11.50 -2.53
CA TYR A 86 -3.38 -10.13 -2.04
C TYR A 86 -2.56 -9.18 -2.89
N VAL A 87 -3.14 -8.04 -3.24
CA VAL A 87 -2.40 -6.89 -3.75
C VAL A 87 -2.07 -5.98 -2.58
N ILE A 88 -0.78 -5.72 -2.39
CA ILE A 88 -0.30 -4.86 -1.30
C ILE A 88 -0.15 -3.44 -1.82
N GLU A 89 -1.13 -2.60 -1.53
CA GLU A 89 -1.16 -1.21 -1.99
C GLU A 89 -1.12 -0.23 -0.84
N ALA A 90 -0.78 1.01 -1.15
CA ALA A 90 -0.88 2.12 -0.22
C ALA A 90 -1.44 3.37 -0.91
N GLU A 91 -2.24 4.11 -0.16
CA GLU A 91 -2.77 5.41 -0.54
C GLU A 91 -1.97 6.51 0.17
N ILE A 92 -1.93 7.67 -0.50
CA ILE A 92 -1.43 8.88 0.13
C ILE A 92 -2.48 9.33 1.15
N SER A 93 -2.05 9.56 2.38
CA SER A 93 -2.89 10.16 3.40
C SER A 93 -2.13 11.25 4.15
N LEU A 94 -2.79 12.40 4.31
CA LEU A 94 -2.28 13.51 5.10
C LEU A 94 -2.66 13.39 6.58
N ASN A 95 -3.63 12.52 6.90
CA ASN A 95 -4.32 12.52 8.19
C ASN A 95 -4.17 11.19 8.93
N THR A 96 -3.88 10.11 8.20
CA THR A 96 -3.82 8.74 8.71
C THR A 96 -2.52 8.07 8.32
N LYS A 97 -1.81 7.59 9.33
CA LYS A 97 -0.73 6.63 9.18
C LYS A 97 -1.20 5.34 9.83
N ASN A 98 -1.41 4.30 9.03
CA ASN A 98 -1.78 2.99 9.57
C ASN A 98 -0.60 2.02 9.46
N THR A 99 -0.74 0.91 10.18
CA THR A 99 0.12 -0.27 10.03
C THR A 99 -0.82 -1.42 9.73
N MET A 100 -0.50 -2.19 8.71
CA MET A 100 -1.24 -3.38 8.30
C MET A 100 -0.44 -4.60 8.73
N LYS A 101 -1.12 -5.57 9.34
CA LYS A 101 -0.58 -6.90 9.59
C LYS A 101 -1.45 -7.92 8.88
N LEU A 102 -0.84 -8.74 8.03
CA LEU A 102 -1.46 -9.90 7.41
C LEU A 102 -0.82 -11.14 8.02
N TYR A 103 -1.60 -11.90 8.78
CA TYR A 103 -1.12 -13.14 9.41
C TYR A 103 -1.29 -14.30 8.44
N PHE A 104 -0.30 -15.19 8.39
CA PHE A 104 -0.31 -16.35 7.52
C PHE A 104 -0.76 -17.58 8.28
N GLU A 105 -1.85 -18.19 7.82
CA GLU A 105 -2.33 -19.46 8.32
C GLU A 105 -1.45 -20.61 7.81
N ARG A 106 -1.47 -21.71 8.57
CA ARG A 106 -0.82 -22.97 8.21
C ARG A 106 -1.81 -24.09 8.47
N LEU A 107 -1.72 -25.13 7.65
CA LEU A 107 -2.52 -26.34 7.78
C LEU A 107 -1.57 -27.53 7.96
N GLU A 108 -1.98 -28.49 8.80
CA GLU A 108 -1.21 -29.71 9.05
C GLU A 108 -1.40 -30.73 7.90
N ASP A 109 -2.65 -30.88 7.44
CA ASP A 109 -3.03 -31.89 6.44
C ASP A 109 -3.13 -31.35 5.01
N ALA A 110 -2.88 -30.04 4.82
CA ALA A 110 -2.99 -29.38 3.53
C ALA A 110 -1.99 -28.22 3.42
N THR A 111 -1.97 -27.58 2.25
CA THR A 111 -1.13 -26.42 2.00
C THR A 111 -1.95 -25.14 1.98
N TYR A 112 -1.54 -24.16 2.78
CA TYR A 112 -2.04 -22.80 2.70
C TYR A 112 -1.03 -21.90 2.00
N THR A 113 -1.40 -21.36 0.85
CA THR A 113 -0.54 -20.52 0.02
C THR A 113 -1.07 -19.09 -0.06
N TYR A 114 -0.21 -18.13 0.23
CA TYR A 114 -0.44 -16.71 0.06
C TYR A 114 0.40 -16.19 -1.12
N ILE A 115 -0.24 -15.53 -2.07
CA ILE A 115 0.43 -14.85 -3.18
C ILE A 115 0.31 -13.34 -2.94
N LEU A 116 1.42 -12.70 -2.64
CA LEU A 116 1.50 -11.29 -2.32
C LEU A 116 2.03 -10.53 -3.53
N LYS A 117 1.16 -9.76 -4.19
CA LYS A 117 1.51 -8.94 -5.35
C LYS A 117 2.05 -7.60 -4.91
N PHE A 118 3.36 -7.41 -5.11
CA PHE A 118 4.04 -6.13 -5.01
C PHE A 118 4.37 -5.58 -6.40
N ALA A 119 4.73 -4.30 -6.47
CA ALA A 119 5.03 -3.62 -7.73
C ALA A 119 6.31 -4.14 -8.43
N ASP A 120 7.24 -4.70 -7.65
CA ASP A 120 8.54 -5.19 -8.11
C ASP A 120 8.55 -6.70 -8.37
N LYS A 121 7.83 -7.48 -7.56
CA LYS A 121 7.71 -8.94 -7.70
C LYS A 121 6.51 -9.49 -6.94
N ASP A 122 6.12 -10.71 -7.30
CA ASP A 122 5.20 -11.49 -6.49
C ASP A 122 6.00 -12.28 -5.44
N ILE A 123 5.51 -12.33 -4.20
CA ILE A 123 6.08 -13.15 -3.13
C ILE A 123 5.08 -14.23 -2.78
N ILE A 124 5.49 -15.49 -2.92
CA ILE A 124 4.66 -16.65 -2.62
C ILE A 124 5.11 -17.21 -1.28
N ILE A 125 4.16 -17.36 -0.36
CA ILE A 125 4.37 -17.97 0.95
C ILE A 125 3.49 -19.20 1.03
N SER A 126 4.10 -20.37 1.16
CA SER A 126 3.40 -21.65 1.24
C SER A 126 3.69 -22.32 2.57
N ASN A 127 2.66 -22.55 3.38
CA ASN A 127 2.76 -23.04 4.76
C ASN A 127 3.84 -22.32 5.60
N GLY A 128 3.93 -21.00 5.42
CA GLY A 128 4.88 -20.14 6.12
C GLY A 128 6.31 -20.19 5.59
N LYS A 129 6.59 -20.79 4.43
CA LYS A 129 7.90 -20.68 3.75
C LYS A 129 7.78 -19.83 2.51
N VAL A 130 8.75 -18.94 2.28
CA VAL A 130 8.85 -18.22 1.01
C VAL A 130 9.28 -19.21 -0.07
N VAL A 131 8.53 -19.27 -1.15
CA VAL A 131 8.84 -20.07 -2.34
C VAL A 131 9.32 -19.10 -3.40
N GLU A 132 10.58 -19.25 -3.83
CA GLU A 132 11.20 -18.46 -4.91
C GLU A 132 10.64 -18.81 -6.30
#